data_AF-A0A9X3GC49-F1
#
_entry.id   AF-A0A9X3GC49-F1
#
_cell.length_a   1.000
_cell.length_b   1.000
_cell.length_c   1.000
_cell.angle_alpha   90.00
_cell.angle_beta   90.00
_cell.angle_gamma   90.00
#
_symmetry.space_group_name_H-M   'P 1'
#
loop_
_entity.id
_entity.type
_entity.pdbx_description
1 polymer ?
#
loop_
_entity_poly.entity_id
_entity_poly.type
_entity_poly.pdbx_seq_one_letter_code
_entity_poly.pdbx_strand_id
1 'polypeptide(L)'
;MRTVGVEEELLVVDPAGTPVPLAPEALEVAARRGEGETVQEHDRAEQSDAPPDPGGASGGPRLVPELKEQQIELGTRVCHGLDEVAAELRHWRSRADAAAATVGARVAALASSPVAVEPETTPGERYAEMVEVFGLTAAEVLTCGCHVHVSVDGDEEGVAVLDRIRVWLPVLTALTTNSPFWSGRETGYASFRSQVWNRWPSAGPNAVFGTPARYHQLIADLVATDTVLDEGMVYFDARLSATWPTVEVRVSDVALRVEDAVLLAGLVRGLVETAAREWRAGVAAPEVRTEVLRVAGWRAGRSGLTGDLVDPRTGQPAPAAEVVAALVEHVRTALRDSGDAERVEEGVAAVLRRGTGATLQRAVLGETGDPAAVVRAAVAATHGD
;
A
#
# COMPACT_ATOMS: atom_id res chain seq x y z
N MET A 1 10.98 1.11 20.83
CA MET A 1 10.52 1.92 19.68
C MET A 1 10.14 0.95 18.58
N ARG A 2 8.97 1.11 17.93
CA ARG A 2 8.49 0.15 16.93
C ARG A 2 9.31 0.23 15.65
N THR A 3 9.63 -0.91 15.07
CA THR A 3 10.25 -1.00 13.75
C THR A 3 9.21 -0.94 12.65
N VAL A 4 9.64 -0.57 11.44
CA VAL A 4 8.79 -0.39 10.27
C VAL A 4 9.37 -1.13 9.08
N GLY A 5 8.52 -1.76 8.27
CA GLY A 5 8.83 -2.22 6.93
C GLY A 5 7.86 -1.59 5.93
N VAL A 6 8.31 -1.33 4.71
CA VAL A 6 7.45 -0.80 3.64
C VAL A 6 7.59 -1.67 2.40
N GLU A 7 6.45 -2.03 1.81
CA GLU A 7 6.37 -2.68 0.50
C GLU A 7 5.75 -1.71 -0.50
N GLU A 8 6.25 -1.68 -1.72
CA GLU A 8 5.70 -0.89 -2.83
C GLU A 8 5.62 -1.73 -4.09
N GLU A 9 4.48 -1.67 -4.77
CA GLU A 9 4.32 -2.19 -6.11
C GLU A 9 4.61 -1.06 -7.10
N LEU A 10 5.38 -1.31 -8.17
CA LEU A 10 5.73 -0.32 -9.19
C LEU A 10 5.32 -0.81 -10.58
N LEU A 11 4.80 0.11 -11.39
CA LEU A 11 4.40 -0.18 -12.75
C LEU A 11 5.61 -0.16 -13.69
N VAL A 12 5.80 -1.21 -14.48
CA VAL A 12 6.84 -1.31 -15.51
C VAL A 12 6.33 -0.71 -16.81
N VAL A 13 7.07 0.26 -17.35
CA VAL A 13 6.66 1.06 -18.51
C VAL A 13 7.79 1.20 -19.52
N ASP A 14 7.45 1.31 -20.80
CA ASP A 14 8.42 1.68 -21.84
C ASP A 14 8.80 3.19 -21.76
N PRO A 15 9.84 3.63 -22.49
CA PRO A 15 10.23 5.05 -22.52
C PRO A 15 9.15 5.98 -23.12
N ALA A 16 8.19 5.44 -23.88
CA ALA A 16 7.09 6.22 -24.43
C ALA A 16 6.01 6.51 -23.37
N GLY A 17 5.96 5.75 -22.28
CA GLY A 17 4.98 5.88 -21.21
C GLY A 17 3.82 4.88 -21.33
N THR A 18 4.08 3.71 -21.90
CA THR A 18 3.12 2.60 -22.00
C THR A 18 3.51 1.50 -21.01
N PRO A 19 2.58 0.95 -20.20
CA PRO A 19 2.85 -0.25 -19.42
C PRO A 19 3.24 -1.42 -20.32
N VAL A 20 4.26 -2.17 -19.92
CA VAL A 20 4.79 -3.29 -20.69
C VAL A 20 5.05 -4.49 -19.78
N PRO A 21 4.77 -5.73 -20.25
CA PRO A 21 4.91 -6.96 -19.47
C PRO A 21 6.38 -7.42 -19.38
N LEU A 22 7.28 -6.54 -18.93
CA LEU A 22 8.72 -6.79 -18.89
C LEU A 22 9.26 -6.97 -17.46
N ALA A 23 8.37 -7.10 -16.46
CA ALA A 23 8.79 -7.40 -15.10
C ALA A 23 9.54 -8.74 -14.99
N PRO A 24 9.10 -9.85 -15.62
CA PRO A 24 9.82 -11.13 -15.53
C PRO A 24 11.29 -11.01 -15.97
N GLU A 25 11.57 -10.38 -17.11
CA GLU A 25 12.93 -10.21 -17.62
C GLU A 25 13.75 -9.24 -16.76
N ALA A 26 13.13 -8.17 -16.24
CA ALA A 26 13.78 -7.26 -15.30
C ALA A 26 14.15 -8.00 -13.99
N LEU A 27 13.27 -8.87 -13.50
CA LEU A 27 13.49 -9.66 -12.30
C LEU A 27 14.58 -10.72 -12.49
N GLU A 28 14.71 -11.31 -13.68
CA GLU A 28 15.90 -12.14 -13.99
C GLU A 28 17.21 -11.37 -13.87
N VAL A 29 17.21 -10.09 -14.28
CA VAL A 29 18.39 -9.22 -14.15
C VAL A 29 18.67 -8.94 -12.68
N ALA A 30 17.64 -8.67 -11.88
CA ALA A 30 17.78 -8.47 -10.44
C ALA A 30 18.27 -9.73 -9.72
N ALA A 31 17.73 -10.90 -10.05
CA ALA A 31 18.12 -12.19 -9.48
C ALA A 31 19.60 -12.52 -9.76
N ARG A 32 20.08 -12.26 -10.99
CA ARG A 32 21.52 -12.40 -11.32
C ARG A 32 22.43 -11.48 -10.50
N ARG A 33 21.90 -10.41 -9.92
CA ARG A 33 22.62 -9.48 -9.03
C ARG A 33 22.44 -9.84 -7.55
N GLY A 34 21.64 -10.85 -7.22
CA GLY A 34 21.27 -11.20 -5.84
C GLY A 34 20.33 -10.19 -5.19
N GLU A 35 19.54 -9.48 -6.00
CA GLU A 35 18.69 -8.36 -5.55
C GLU A 35 17.19 -8.69 -5.59
N GLY A 36 16.81 -9.76 -6.29
CA GLY A 36 15.41 -10.13 -6.51
C GLY A 36 15.23 -11.64 -6.76
N GLU A 37 13.98 -12.06 -6.90
CA GLU A 37 13.57 -13.42 -7.26
C GLU A 37 13.11 -13.47 -8.72
N THR A 38 13.46 -14.55 -9.40
CA THR A 38 12.77 -14.89 -10.66
C THR A 38 11.34 -15.35 -10.38
N VAL A 39 10.48 -15.29 -11.40
CA VAL A 39 9.10 -15.80 -11.33
C VAL A 39 9.05 -17.26 -10.83
N GLN A 40 9.98 -18.11 -11.28
CA GLN A 40 10.01 -19.52 -10.88
C GLN A 40 10.59 -19.74 -9.47
N GLU A 41 11.41 -18.83 -8.96
CA GLU A 41 11.85 -18.88 -7.55
C GLU A 41 10.71 -18.47 -6.63
N HIS A 42 9.99 -17.40 -7.01
CA HIS A 42 8.86 -16.88 -6.25
C HIS A 42 7.70 -17.88 -6.17
N ASP A 43 7.26 -18.45 -7.30
CA ASP A 43 6.18 -19.45 -7.33
C ASP A 43 6.51 -20.68 -6.46
N ARG A 44 7.78 -21.11 -6.43
CA ARG A 44 8.22 -22.20 -5.53
C ARG A 44 8.22 -21.77 -4.06
N ALA A 45 8.53 -20.51 -3.77
CA ALA A 45 8.49 -19.98 -2.41
C ALA A 45 7.05 -19.87 -1.90
N GLU A 46 6.10 -19.46 -2.75
CA GLU A 46 4.68 -19.40 -2.41
C GLU A 46 4.06 -20.79 -2.15
N GLN A 47 4.53 -21.82 -2.85
CA GLN A 47 4.09 -23.22 -2.65
C GLN A 47 4.75 -23.90 -1.44
N SER A 48 5.73 -23.26 -0.81
CA SER A 48 6.50 -23.85 0.28
C SER A 48 5.84 -23.58 1.64
N ASP A 49 5.58 -24.65 2.41
CA ASP A 49 5.14 -24.56 3.81
C ASP A 49 6.25 -24.05 4.76
N ALA A 50 7.46 -23.80 4.26
CA ALA A 50 8.56 -23.30 5.09
C ALA A 50 8.29 -21.83 5.49
N PRO A 51 8.39 -21.49 6.79
CA PRO A 51 8.23 -20.11 7.22
C PRO A 51 9.31 -19.23 6.58
N PRO A 52 8.97 -18.02 6.10
CA PRO A 52 9.95 -17.07 5.58
C PRO A 52 11.01 -16.75 6.65
N ASP A 53 12.25 -16.48 6.24
CA ASP A 53 13.36 -16.20 7.18
C ASP A 53 12.98 -15.04 8.12
N PRO A 54 12.69 -15.32 9.41
CA PRO A 54 12.12 -14.35 10.35
C PRO A 54 13.09 -13.21 10.69
N GLY A 55 14.36 -13.32 10.29
CA GLY A 55 15.40 -12.38 10.68
C GLY A 55 15.50 -11.13 9.82
N GLY A 56 15.13 -11.16 8.54
CA GLY A 56 15.53 -10.11 7.57
C GLY A 56 17.05 -9.79 7.58
N ALA A 57 17.83 -10.61 8.28
CA ALA A 57 19.23 -10.42 8.65
C ALA A 57 20.15 -11.13 7.64
N SER A 58 19.59 -12.09 6.89
CA SER A 58 20.12 -12.50 5.60
C SER A 58 19.44 -11.63 4.54
N GLY A 59 20.23 -11.01 3.66
CA GLY A 59 19.75 -10.15 2.58
C GLY A 59 18.95 -10.93 1.54
N GLY A 60 17.72 -11.29 1.90
CA GLY A 60 16.76 -11.87 0.99
C GLY A 60 16.45 -10.91 -0.17
N PRO A 61 16.00 -11.46 -1.30
CA PRO A 61 15.63 -10.68 -2.46
C PRO A 61 14.59 -9.62 -2.08
N ARG A 62 14.77 -8.40 -2.58
CA ARG A 62 13.93 -7.24 -2.27
C ARG A 62 13.13 -6.76 -3.45
N LEU A 63 13.26 -7.43 -4.59
CA LEU A 63 12.48 -7.23 -5.80
C LEU A 63 11.83 -8.57 -6.15
N VAL A 64 10.51 -8.64 -6.13
CA VAL A 64 9.77 -9.88 -6.36
C VAL A 64 8.71 -9.68 -7.45
N PRO A 65 8.27 -10.78 -8.10
CA PRO A 65 7.11 -10.74 -8.96
C PRO A 65 5.84 -10.32 -8.21
N GLU A 66 4.86 -9.85 -8.96
CA GLU A 66 3.51 -9.57 -8.49
C GLU A 66 2.52 -10.19 -9.50
N LEU A 67 1.21 -10.17 -9.20
CA LEU A 67 0.17 -10.80 -10.03
C LEU A 67 0.24 -10.47 -11.54
N LYS A 68 0.74 -9.29 -11.91
CA LYS A 68 0.86 -8.86 -13.32
C LYS A 68 2.30 -8.68 -13.76
N GLU A 69 2.58 -9.06 -15.01
CA GLU A 69 3.91 -8.91 -15.63
C GLU A 69 4.30 -7.44 -15.86
N GLN A 70 3.34 -6.51 -15.70
CA GLN A 70 3.59 -5.07 -15.68
C GLN A 70 3.96 -4.54 -14.28
N GLN A 71 4.16 -5.40 -13.27
CA GLN A 71 4.44 -4.99 -11.89
C GLN A 71 5.74 -5.59 -11.35
N ILE A 72 6.49 -4.78 -10.61
CA ILE A 72 7.58 -5.23 -9.74
C ILE A 72 7.24 -4.78 -8.33
N GLU A 73 7.22 -5.69 -7.38
CA GLU A 73 7.12 -5.37 -5.96
C GLU A 73 8.52 -5.20 -5.35
N LEU A 74 8.66 -4.24 -4.46
CA LEU A 74 9.83 -4.08 -3.62
C LEU A 74 9.47 -4.07 -2.13
N GLY A 75 10.39 -4.52 -1.29
CA GLY A 75 10.25 -4.48 0.17
C GLY A 75 11.51 -3.91 0.84
N THR A 76 11.35 -3.02 1.82
CA THR A 76 12.48 -2.54 2.63
C THR A 76 12.95 -3.61 3.61
N ARG A 77 14.18 -3.48 4.11
CA ARG A 77 14.54 -4.16 5.37
C ARG A 77 13.70 -3.62 6.54
N VAL A 78 13.84 -4.27 7.70
CA VAL A 78 13.31 -3.74 8.95
C VAL A 78 14.06 -2.46 9.33
N CYS A 79 13.33 -1.34 9.38
CA CYS A 79 13.84 0.00 9.67
C CYS A 79 13.48 0.42 11.10
N HIS A 80 14.37 1.19 11.74
CA HIS A 80 14.19 1.72 13.09
C HIS A 80 13.76 3.20 13.11
N GLY A 81 13.75 3.87 11.96
CA GLY A 81 13.31 5.26 11.82
C GLY A 81 13.05 5.65 10.37
N LEU A 82 12.45 6.83 10.19
CA LEU A 82 12.01 7.30 8.87
C LEU A 82 13.14 7.64 7.89
N ASP A 83 14.34 7.95 8.39
CA ASP A 83 15.51 8.17 7.53
C ASP A 83 15.99 6.86 6.89
N GLU A 84 15.93 5.74 7.64
CA GLU A 84 16.24 4.42 7.08
C GLU A 84 15.18 4.00 6.04
N VAL A 85 13.89 4.24 6.33
CA VAL A 85 12.81 4.00 5.35
C VAL A 85 13.05 4.80 4.07
N ALA A 86 13.38 6.08 4.18
CA ALA A 86 13.66 6.93 3.03
C ALA A 86 14.86 6.41 2.21
N ALA A 87 15.93 5.99 2.88
CA ALA A 87 17.12 5.46 2.21
C ALA A 87 16.83 4.13 1.49
N GLU A 88 16.11 3.20 2.14
CA GLU A 88 15.75 1.92 1.55
C GLU A 88 14.82 2.08 0.35
N LEU A 89 13.79 2.93 0.44
CA LEU A 89 12.86 3.16 -0.68
C LEU A 89 13.58 3.77 -1.89
N ARG A 90 14.45 4.77 -1.68
CA ARG A 90 15.26 5.33 -2.77
C ARG A 90 16.17 4.28 -3.38
N HIS A 91 16.82 3.47 -2.54
CA HIS A 91 17.70 2.41 -2.98
C HIS A 91 16.95 1.41 -3.86
N TRP A 92 15.85 0.83 -3.36
CA TRP A 92 15.14 -0.23 -4.06
C TRP A 92 14.36 0.24 -5.29
N ARG A 93 13.79 1.46 -5.28
CA ARG A 93 13.24 2.08 -6.50
C ARG A 93 14.32 2.24 -7.58
N SER A 94 15.52 2.68 -7.19
CA SER A 94 16.66 2.80 -8.11
C SER A 94 17.14 1.44 -8.62
N ARG A 95 17.19 0.40 -7.75
CA ARG A 95 17.55 -0.97 -8.17
C ARG A 95 16.53 -1.55 -9.15
N ALA A 96 15.23 -1.38 -8.87
CA ALA A 96 14.15 -1.80 -9.75
C ALA A 96 14.25 -1.13 -11.13
N ASP A 97 14.46 0.19 -11.15
CA ASP A 97 14.64 0.93 -12.41
C ASP A 97 15.89 0.49 -13.17
N ALA A 98 17.01 0.28 -12.46
CA ALA A 98 18.26 -0.17 -13.05
C ALA A 98 18.17 -1.61 -13.59
N ALA A 99 17.21 -2.43 -13.12
CA ALA A 99 16.91 -3.73 -13.69
C ALA A 99 16.03 -3.57 -14.94
N ALA A 100 14.91 -2.84 -14.82
CA ALA A 100 13.99 -2.54 -15.93
C ALA A 100 14.69 -1.87 -17.13
N ALA A 101 15.62 -0.95 -16.87
CA ALA A 101 16.38 -0.25 -17.91
C ALA A 101 17.22 -1.19 -18.79
N THR A 102 17.67 -2.34 -18.26
CA THR A 102 18.46 -3.30 -19.05
C THR A 102 17.62 -4.05 -20.10
N VAL A 103 16.31 -4.10 -19.91
CA VAL A 103 15.35 -4.73 -20.83
C VAL A 103 14.56 -3.69 -21.63
N GLY A 104 14.99 -2.44 -21.60
CA GLY A 104 14.37 -1.35 -22.37
C GLY A 104 13.13 -0.73 -21.71
N ALA A 105 12.89 -1.01 -20.43
CA ALA A 105 11.78 -0.47 -19.65
C ALA A 105 12.25 0.50 -18.55
N ARG A 106 11.31 1.06 -17.79
CA ARG A 106 11.49 1.91 -16.60
C ARG A 106 10.44 1.50 -15.57
N VAL A 107 10.62 1.92 -14.31
CA VAL A 107 9.56 1.77 -13.29
C VAL A 107 8.92 3.12 -12.95
N ALA A 108 7.63 3.11 -12.67
CA ALA A 108 6.82 4.26 -12.27
C ALA A 108 5.98 3.93 -11.04
N ALA A 109 6.06 4.77 -10.01
CA ALA A 109 5.18 4.72 -8.84
C ALA A 109 3.79 5.30 -9.20
N LEU A 110 2.99 4.49 -9.89
CA LEU A 110 1.61 4.78 -10.30
C LEU A 110 0.68 3.70 -9.78
N ALA A 111 -0.36 4.07 -9.05
CA ALA A 111 -1.28 3.10 -8.46
C ALA A 111 -2.28 2.50 -9.47
N SER A 112 -2.34 3.04 -10.69
CA SER A 112 -3.07 2.50 -11.83
C SER A 112 -2.53 3.12 -13.13
N SER A 113 -2.81 2.49 -14.27
CA SER A 113 -2.37 3.00 -15.58
C SER A 113 -3.19 4.21 -16.07
N PRO A 114 -2.55 5.36 -16.39
CA PRO A 114 -3.16 6.49 -17.08
C PRO A 114 -3.49 6.24 -18.56
N VAL A 115 -2.87 5.22 -19.18
CA VAL A 115 -3.08 4.83 -20.58
C VAL A 115 -3.84 3.51 -20.67
N ALA A 116 -4.39 3.20 -21.85
CA ALA A 116 -5.00 1.90 -22.09
C ALA A 116 -3.94 0.79 -21.96
N VAL A 117 -4.32 -0.31 -21.31
CA VAL A 117 -3.44 -1.45 -21.05
C VAL A 117 -4.30 -2.71 -20.95
N GLU A 118 -3.77 -3.82 -21.44
CA GLU A 118 -4.30 -5.16 -21.23
C GLU A 118 -3.34 -5.87 -20.26
N PRO A 119 -3.72 -6.06 -18.98
CA PRO A 119 -2.84 -6.66 -17.99
C PRO A 119 -2.52 -8.12 -18.32
N GLU A 120 -1.26 -8.51 -18.21
CA GLU A 120 -0.81 -9.88 -18.46
C GLU A 120 -0.50 -10.53 -17.11
N THR A 121 -1.05 -11.72 -16.88
CA THR A 121 -0.88 -12.41 -15.60
C THR A 121 0.48 -13.08 -15.56
N THR A 122 1.22 -12.83 -14.47
CA THR A 122 2.51 -13.46 -14.22
C THR A 122 2.36 -15.00 -14.20
N PRO A 123 3.23 -15.76 -14.88
CA PRO A 123 3.19 -17.21 -14.86
C PRO A 123 3.39 -17.75 -13.44
N GLY A 124 2.53 -18.65 -13.01
CA GLY A 124 2.60 -19.27 -11.68
C GLY A 124 1.31 -20.04 -11.39
N GLU A 125 1.38 -21.11 -10.61
CA GLU A 125 0.20 -21.93 -10.32
C GLU A 125 -0.84 -21.10 -9.56
N ARG A 126 -0.39 -20.35 -8.55
CA ARG A 126 -1.21 -19.46 -7.74
C ARG A 126 -1.94 -18.41 -8.58
N TYR A 127 -1.21 -17.67 -9.40
CA TYR A 127 -1.79 -16.57 -10.18
C TYR A 127 -2.75 -17.08 -11.27
N ALA A 128 -2.47 -18.24 -11.85
CA ALA A 128 -3.39 -18.89 -12.78
C ALA A 128 -4.71 -19.29 -12.10
N GLU A 129 -4.63 -19.89 -10.90
CA GLU A 129 -5.80 -20.23 -10.09
C GLU A 129 -6.62 -18.98 -9.71
N MET A 130 -5.96 -17.89 -9.32
CA MET A 130 -6.64 -16.62 -9.03
C MET A 130 -7.42 -16.11 -10.25
N VAL A 131 -6.86 -16.17 -11.46
CA VAL A 131 -7.58 -15.75 -12.68
C VAL A 131 -8.77 -16.66 -12.97
N GLU A 132 -8.62 -17.98 -12.79
CA GLU A 132 -9.70 -18.94 -12.98
C GLU A 132 -10.87 -18.70 -12.02
N VAL A 133 -10.58 -18.54 -10.73
CA VAL A 133 -11.59 -18.42 -9.67
C VAL A 133 -12.26 -17.04 -9.65
N PHE A 134 -11.49 -15.96 -9.82
CA PHE A 134 -12.00 -14.59 -9.65
C PHE A 134 -12.32 -13.87 -10.98
N GLY A 135 -12.04 -14.51 -12.12
CA GLY A 135 -12.42 -14.05 -13.45
C GLY A 135 -11.96 -12.61 -13.73
N LEU A 136 -12.90 -11.75 -14.16
CA LEU A 136 -12.59 -10.37 -14.53
C LEU A 136 -11.95 -9.55 -13.41
N THR A 137 -12.26 -9.84 -12.14
CA THR A 137 -11.62 -9.14 -11.02
C THR A 137 -10.11 -9.35 -11.05
N ALA A 138 -9.64 -10.59 -11.19
CA ALA A 138 -8.22 -10.92 -11.27
C ALA A 138 -7.62 -10.65 -12.65
N ALA A 139 -8.39 -10.74 -13.73
CA ALA A 139 -7.90 -10.46 -15.08
C ALA A 139 -7.60 -8.95 -15.28
N GLU A 140 -8.50 -8.08 -14.82
CA GLU A 140 -8.38 -6.63 -15.03
C GLU A 140 -7.52 -5.89 -13.99
N VAL A 141 -7.25 -6.50 -12.83
CA VAL A 141 -6.54 -5.81 -11.74
C VAL A 141 -5.08 -5.55 -12.14
N LEU A 142 -4.78 -4.27 -12.36
CA LEU A 142 -3.43 -3.74 -12.49
C LEU A 142 -3.37 -2.48 -11.64
N THR A 143 -3.14 -2.70 -10.34
CA THR A 143 -3.08 -1.64 -9.35
C THR A 143 -1.84 -1.81 -8.51
N CYS A 144 -1.18 -0.70 -8.17
CA CYS A 144 -0.01 -0.72 -7.33
C CYS A 144 -0.28 -0.11 -5.94
N GLY A 145 -0.03 -0.89 -4.89
CA GLY A 145 -0.14 -0.48 -3.49
C GLY A 145 1.15 -0.01 -2.83
N CYS A 146 1.00 0.58 -1.65
CA CYS A 146 2.07 0.71 -0.68
C CYS A 146 1.58 0.14 0.66
N HIS A 147 2.28 -0.86 1.18
CA HIS A 147 1.93 -1.52 2.43
C HIS A 147 2.94 -1.14 3.51
N VAL A 148 2.44 -0.87 4.72
CA VAL A 148 3.31 -0.52 5.86
C VAL A 148 3.13 -1.53 6.97
N HIS A 149 4.22 -2.19 7.32
CA HIS A 149 4.34 -3.10 8.45
C HIS A 149 4.89 -2.37 9.66
N VAL A 150 4.28 -2.54 10.83
CA VAL A 150 4.81 -2.03 12.10
C VAL A 150 4.83 -3.13 13.15
N SER A 151 5.98 -3.31 13.80
CA SER A 151 6.17 -4.36 14.82
C SER A 151 5.18 -4.23 15.98
N VAL A 152 4.66 -5.37 16.43
CA VAL A 152 3.84 -5.52 17.64
C VAL A 152 4.39 -6.63 18.54
N ASP A 153 4.09 -6.57 19.83
CA ASP A 153 4.61 -7.52 20.82
C ASP A 153 3.93 -8.92 20.76
N GLY A 154 2.85 -9.04 19.98
CA GLY A 154 2.10 -10.27 19.74
C GLY A 154 0.64 -10.00 19.36
N ASP A 155 -0.13 -11.06 19.12
CA ASP A 155 -1.49 -10.95 18.58
C ASP A 155 -2.44 -10.16 19.48
N GLU A 156 -2.32 -10.27 20.81
CA GLU A 156 -3.16 -9.51 21.75
C GLU A 156 -3.02 -8.00 21.51
N GLU A 157 -1.78 -7.52 21.35
CA GLU A 157 -1.53 -6.13 21.00
C GLU A 157 -1.94 -5.84 19.56
N GLY A 158 -1.60 -6.73 18.61
CA GLY A 158 -1.89 -6.54 17.19
C GLY A 158 -3.38 -6.39 16.91
N VAL A 159 -4.23 -7.28 17.45
CA VAL A 159 -5.69 -7.18 17.30
C VAL A 159 -6.24 -5.92 17.97
N ALA A 160 -5.73 -5.59 19.16
CA ALA A 160 -6.13 -4.37 19.83
C ALA A 160 -5.76 -3.11 19.02
N VAL A 161 -4.62 -3.13 18.32
CA VAL A 161 -4.21 -2.08 17.38
C VAL A 161 -5.16 -2.04 16.20
N LEU A 162 -5.41 -3.16 15.51
CA LEU A 162 -6.33 -3.24 14.36
C LEU A 162 -7.71 -2.65 14.69
N ASP A 163 -8.25 -3.01 15.85
CA ASP A 163 -9.54 -2.51 16.32
C ASP A 163 -9.54 -0.97 16.47
N ARG A 164 -8.44 -0.35 16.90
CA ARG A 164 -8.37 1.10 17.14
C ARG A 164 -8.05 1.90 15.89
N ILE A 165 -7.14 1.43 15.04
CA ILE A 165 -6.69 2.20 13.88
C ILE A 165 -7.72 2.25 12.74
N ARG A 166 -8.69 1.32 12.71
CA ARG A 166 -9.66 1.19 11.60
C ARG A 166 -10.41 2.46 11.23
N VAL A 167 -10.63 3.36 12.19
CA VAL A 167 -11.33 4.64 11.96
C VAL A 167 -10.46 5.66 11.23
N TRP A 168 -9.13 5.53 11.30
CA TRP A 168 -8.18 6.45 10.70
C TRP A 168 -7.69 6.02 9.32
N LEU A 169 -7.88 4.76 8.93
CA LEU A 169 -7.42 4.24 7.64
C LEU A 169 -7.94 5.03 6.42
N PRO A 170 -9.20 5.52 6.37
CA PRO A 170 -9.65 6.37 5.28
C PRO A 170 -8.83 7.67 5.11
N VAL A 171 -8.28 8.22 6.20
CA VAL A 171 -7.43 9.42 6.14
C VAL A 171 -6.10 9.10 5.44
N LEU A 172 -5.55 7.91 5.67
CA LEU A 172 -4.34 7.44 4.98
C LEU A 172 -4.58 7.22 3.48
N THR A 173 -5.74 6.65 3.09
CA THR A 173 -6.14 6.56 1.68
C THR A 173 -6.16 7.95 1.04
N ALA A 174 -6.76 8.95 1.70
CA ALA A 174 -6.84 10.30 1.16
C ALA A 174 -5.46 10.95 0.93
N LEU A 175 -4.54 10.75 1.88
CA LEU A 175 -3.16 11.28 1.84
C LEU A 175 -2.31 10.65 0.73
N THR A 176 -2.65 9.44 0.28
CA THR A 176 -1.82 8.65 -0.64
C THR A 176 -2.34 8.56 -2.07
N THR A 177 -3.51 9.15 -2.36
CA THR A 177 -4.18 9.09 -3.67
C THR A 177 -3.25 9.31 -4.89
N ASN A 178 -3.18 8.30 -5.77
CA ASN A 178 -2.28 8.27 -6.92
C ASN A 178 -2.84 7.44 -8.09
N SER A 179 -4.17 7.29 -8.18
CA SER A 179 -4.85 6.53 -9.24
C SER A 179 -6.11 7.22 -9.78
N PRO A 180 -6.03 8.46 -10.32
CA PRO A 180 -7.21 9.13 -10.87
C PRO A 180 -7.69 8.56 -12.22
N PHE A 181 -6.86 7.76 -12.89
CA PHE A 181 -7.14 7.13 -14.17
C PHE A 181 -7.29 5.62 -14.05
N TRP A 182 -8.01 4.99 -14.97
CA TRP A 182 -8.10 3.54 -15.11
C TRP A 182 -8.15 3.18 -16.58
N SER A 183 -7.09 2.51 -17.06
CA SER A 183 -7.01 1.96 -18.42
C SER A 183 -7.33 3.01 -19.49
N GLY A 184 -6.68 4.18 -19.41
CA GLY A 184 -6.84 5.26 -20.40
C GLY A 184 -7.97 6.24 -20.13
N ARG A 185 -8.71 6.09 -19.03
CA ARG A 185 -9.92 6.89 -18.74
C ARG A 185 -9.82 7.60 -17.41
N GLU A 186 -10.20 8.88 -17.36
CA GLU A 186 -10.40 9.57 -16.09
C GLU A 186 -11.61 8.95 -15.37
N THR A 187 -11.42 8.59 -14.10
CA THR A 187 -12.42 7.85 -13.31
C THR A 187 -13.32 8.77 -12.50
N GLY A 188 -12.89 10.02 -12.32
CA GLY A 188 -13.44 10.94 -11.33
C GLY A 188 -12.93 10.70 -9.91
N TYR A 189 -12.27 9.58 -9.58
CA TYR A 189 -11.73 9.31 -8.24
C TYR A 189 -10.33 9.90 -8.07
N ALA A 190 -9.89 10.11 -6.83
CA ALA A 190 -8.49 10.43 -6.53
C ALA A 190 -7.66 9.14 -6.33
N SER A 191 -8.25 8.13 -5.68
CA SER A 191 -7.77 6.74 -5.67
C SER A 191 -8.84 5.83 -6.27
N PHE A 192 -8.67 5.44 -7.54
CA PHE A 192 -9.51 4.41 -8.15
C PHE A 192 -9.04 2.99 -7.78
N ARG A 193 -7.77 2.80 -7.38
CA ARG A 193 -7.30 1.54 -6.78
C ARG A 193 -8.23 1.09 -5.66
N SER A 194 -8.67 2.00 -4.78
CA SER A 194 -9.64 1.66 -3.72
C SER A 194 -10.94 1.04 -4.24
N GLN A 195 -11.43 1.43 -5.43
CA GLN A 195 -12.65 0.86 -6.02
C GLN A 195 -12.40 -0.48 -6.69
N VAL A 196 -11.23 -0.66 -7.30
CA VAL A 196 -10.82 -1.93 -7.91
C VAL A 196 -10.55 -2.97 -6.83
N TRP A 197 -9.83 -2.59 -5.77
CA TRP A 197 -9.49 -3.46 -4.65
C TRP A 197 -10.73 -3.98 -3.91
N ASN A 198 -11.76 -3.14 -3.75
CA ASN A 198 -13.02 -3.54 -3.11
C ASN A 198 -13.89 -4.50 -3.94
N ARG A 199 -13.45 -4.91 -5.14
CA ARG A 199 -14.11 -5.99 -5.90
C ARG A 199 -13.73 -7.37 -5.37
N TRP A 200 -12.61 -7.49 -4.66
CA TRP A 200 -12.21 -8.75 -4.03
C TRP A 200 -13.13 -9.09 -2.84
N PRO A 201 -13.46 -10.38 -2.63
CA PRO A 201 -14.53 -10.78 -1.72
C PRO A 201 -14.25 -10.46 -0.24
N SER A 202 -12.98 -10.49 0.17
CA SER A 202 -12.52 -10.25 1.54
C SER A 202 -12.07 -8.80 1.78
N ALA A 203 -12.06 -7.95 0.75
CA ALA A 203 -11.47 -6.62 0.85
C ALA A 203 -12.32 -5.64 1.65
N GLY A 204 -11.63 -4.76 2.38
CA GLY A 204 -12.23 -3.61 3.06
C GLY A 204 -12.12 -3.66 4.58
N PRO A 205 -12.93 -2.81 5.27
CA PRO A 205 -12.84 -2.64 6.71
C PRO A 205 -13.55 -3.76 7.46
N ASN A 206 -13.12 -3.98 8.71
CA ASN A 206 -13.69 -4.98 9.60
C ASN A 206 -14.41 -4.37 10.82
N ALA A 207 -15.23 -5.18 11.47
CA ALA A 207 -15.75 -4.89 12.79
C ALA A 207 -14.64 -5.07 13.85
N VAL A 208 -14.93 -4.68 15.10
CA VAL A 208 -14.06 -5.00 16.24
C VAL A 208 -13.93 -6.52 16.36
N PHE A 209 -12.70 -7.04 16.34
CA PHE A 209 -12.44 -8.44 16.63
C PHE A 209 -12.45 -8.69 18.15
N GLY A 210 -11.83 -7.79 18.91
CA GLY A 210 -11.79 -7.77 20.38
C GLY A 210 -10.80 -8.75 21.02
N THR A 211 -10.50 -9.88 20.37
CA THR A 211 -9.53 -10.87 20.87
C THR A 211 -8.82 -11.58 19.70
N PRO A 212 -7.57 -12.04 19.87
CA PRO A 212 -6.87 -12.88 18.88
C PRO A 212 -7.66 -14.11 18.45
N ALA A 213 -8.30 -14.82 19.38
CA ALA A 213 -9.09 -16.00 19.07
C ALA A 213 -10.23 -15.72 18.07
N ARG A 214 -10.91 -14.57 18.21
CA ARG A 214 -11.96 -14.15 17.27
C ARG A 214 -11.40 -13.71 15.92
N TYR A 215 -10.23 -13.08 15.91
CA TYR A 215 -9.53 -12.71 14.68
C TYR A 215 -9.17 -13.96 13.86
N HIS A 216 -8.49 -14.92 14.48
CA HIS A 216 -8.09 -16.18 13.85
C HIS A 216 -9.29 -17.05 13.47
N GLN A 217 -10.35 -17.08 14.29
CA GLN A 217 -11.58 -17.79 13.94
C GLN A 217 -12.23 -17.19 12.68
N LEU A 218 -12.27 -15.86 12.55
CA LEU A 218 -12.82 -15.23 11.36
C LEU A 218 -11.99 -15.54 10.11
N ILE A 219 -10.66 -15.56 10.21
CA ILE A 219 -9.80 -15.98 9.09
C ILE A 219 -10.10 -17.43 8.71
N ALA A 220 -10.14 -18.34 9.69
CA ALA A 220 -10.46 -19.74 9.46
C ALA A 220 -11.86 -19.90 8.83
N ASP A 221 -12.85 -19.15 9.30
CA ASP A 221 -14.22 -19.17 8.76
C ASP A 221 -14.25 -18.67 7.31
N LEU A 222 -13.49 -17.63 6.96
CA LEU A 222 -13.38 -17.11 5.60
C LEU A 222 -12.73 -18.14 4.65
N VAL A 223 -11.61 -18.73 5.06
CA VAL A 223 -10.92 -19.77 4.27
C VAL A 223 -11.82 -21.00 4.11
N ALA A 224 -12.52 -21.42 5.17
CA ALA A 224 -13.44 -22.56 5.12
C ALA A 224 -14.68 -22.36 4.22
N THR A 225 -14.92 -21.15 3.69
CA THR A 225 -15.95 -20.93 2.66
C THR A 225 -15.51 -21.35 1.26
N ASP A 226 -14.23 -21.70 1.07
CA ASP A 226 -13.59 -21.93 -0.23
C ASP A 226 -13.77 -20.75 -1.23
N THR A 227 -14.10 -19.55 -0.72
CA THR A 227 -14.27 -18.34 -1.54
C THR A 227 -12.97 -17.53 -1.65
N VAL A 228 -12.14 -17.55 -0.61
CA VAL A 228 -10.74 -17.10 -0.66
C VAL A 228 -9.85 -18.34 -0.72
N LEU A 229 -8.76 -18.30 -1.50
CA LEU A 229 -7.90 -19.47 -1.69
C LEU A 229 -7.14 -19.82 -0.40
N ASP A 230 -6.72 -18.81 0.36
CA ASP A 230 -5.93 -18.95 1.59
C ASP A 230 -5.95 -17.66 2.43
N GLU A 231 -5.18 -17.67 3.52
CA GLU A 231 -4.98 -16.52 4.39
C GLU A 231 -4.32 -15.33 3.68
N GLY A 232 -3.50 -15.58 2.65
CA GLY A 232 -2.88 -14.54 1.82
C GLY A 232 -3.92 -13.70 1.08
N MET A 233 -5.06 -14.29 0.71
CA MET A 233 -6.22 -13.63 0.12
C MET A 233 -7.17 -12.94 1.11
N VAL A 234 -6.79 -12.82 2.39
CA VAL A 234 -7.51 -11.99 3.36
C VAL A 234 -7.07 -10.53 3.20
N TYR A 235 -7.81 -9.79 2.38
CA TYR A 235 -7.46 -8.44 1.92
C TYR A 235 -8.05 -7.30 2.77
N PHE A 236 -8.09 -7.52 4.08
CA PHE A 236 -8.51 -6.49 5.03
C PHE A 236 -7.70 -5.19 4.87
N ASP A 237 -8.35 -4.05 5.12
CA ASP A 237 -7.71 -2.72 5.08
C ASP A 237 -6.43 -2.64 5.94
N ALA A 238 -6.43 -3.37 7.07
CA ALA A 238 -5.25 -3.71 7.85
C ALA A 238 -5.40 -5.11 8.45
N ARG A 239 -4.29 -5.84 8.64
CA ARG A 239 -4.26 -7.22 9.15
C ARG A 239 -3.05 -7.48 10.04
N LEU A 240 -3.07 -8.59 10.79
CA LEU A 240 -1.85 -9.20 11.30
C LEU A 240 -1.12 -9.82 10.11
N SER A 241 0.19 -9.60 10.01
CA SER A 241 0.97 -10.32 9.01
C SER A 241 1.09 -11.79 9.42
N ALA A 242 0.87 -12.71 8.48
CA ALA A 242 1.05 -14.14 8.69
C ALA A 242 2.54 -14.51 8.91
N THR A 243 3.44 -13.69 8.36
CA THR A 243 4.88 -13.94 8.35
C THR A 243 5.60 -13.21 9.47
N TRP A 244 5.26 -11.94 9.67
CA TRP A 244 6.00 -11.03 10.55
C TRP A 244 5.16 -10.66 11.76
N PRO A 245 5.73 -10.49 12.97
CA PRO A 245 5.00 -10.02 14.15
C PRO A 245 4.67 -8.53 14.03
N THR A 246 3.80 -8.20 13.08
CA THR A 246 3.50 -6.84 12.64
C THR A 246 2.00 -6.67 12.37
N VAL A 247 1.53 -5.44 12.54
CA VAL A 247 0.30 -4.99 11.89
C VAL A 247 0.68 -4.42 10.53
N GLU A 248 0.00 -4.88 9.50
CA GLU A 248 0.18 -4.48 8.10
C GLU A 248 -1.00 -3.62 7.65
N VAL A 249 -0.73 -2.40 7.20
CA VAL A 249 -1.73 -1.45 6.66
C VAL A 249 -1.64 -1.42 5.13
N ARG A 250 -2.77 -1.67 4.45
CA ARG A 250 -2.81 -1.93 2.99
C ARG A 250 -3.71 -0.99 2.16
N VAL A 251 -4.30 0.01 2.81
CA VAL A 251 -5.29 0.92 2.18
C VAL A 251 -4.72 1.91 1.17
N SER A 252 -3.40 2.02 1.07
CA SER A 252 -2.73 3.09 0.35
C SER A 252 -2.41 2.72 -1.10
N ASP A 253 -2.67 3.68 -1.99
CA ASP A 253 -2.03 3.69 -3.31
C ASP A 253 -0.50 3.77 -3.14
N VAL A 254 0.27 3.22 -4.09
CA VAL A 254 1.70 3.49 -4.13
C VAL A 254 1.93 5.00 -4.20
N ALA A 255 2.79 5.52 -3.32
CA ALA A 255 3.04 6.95 -3.26
C ALA A 255 3.94 7.37 -4.43
N LEU A 256 3.57 8.43 -5.15
CA LEU A 256 4.36 8.89 -6.30
C LEU A 256 5.81 9.23 -5.90
N ARG A 257 5.99 9.82 -4.70
CA ARG A 257 7.28 10.26 -4.18
C ARG A 257 7.65 9.50 -2.91
N VAL A 258 8.94 9.31 -2.69
CA VAL A 258 9.45 8.63 -1.49
C VAL A 258 9.06 9.39 -0.22
N GLU A 259 9.04 10.72 -0.24
CA GLU A 259 8.66 11.52 0.95
C GLU A 259 7.22 11.25 1.39
N ASP A 260 6.32 10.99 0.44
CA ASP A 260 4.92 10.70 0.72
C ASP A 260 4.76 9.27 1.28
N ALA A 261 5.55 8.29 0.81
CA ALA A 261 5.63 6.95 1.41
C ALA A 261 6.23 6.99 2.84
N VAL A 262 7.25 7.83 3.06
CA VAL A 262 7.85 8.03 4.39
C VAL A 262 6.87 8.71 5.34
N LEU A 263 6.08 9.68 4.85
CA LEU A 263 4.98 10.28 5.62
C LEU A 263 3.96 9.22 6.03
N LEU A 264 3.54 8.35 5.09
CA LEU A 264 2.64 7.24 5.38
C LEU A 264 3.22 6.33 6.46
N ALA A 265 4.49 5.92 6.33
CA ALA A 265 5.19 5.09 7.29
C ALA A 265 5.20 5.71 8.71
N GLY A 266 5.47 7.01 8.81
CA GLY A 266 5.45 7.74 10.08
C GLY A 266 4.07 7.80 10.73
N LEU A 267 3.04 8.10 9.93
CA LEU A 267 1.65 8.13 10.42
C LEU A 267 1.17 6.75 10.87
N VAL A 268 1.48 5.69 10.13
CA VAL A 268 1.12 4.31 10.51
C VAL A 268 1.88 3.88 11.77
N ARG A 269 3.19 4.16 11.87
CA ARG A 269 3.96 3.89 13.10
C ARG A 269 3.40 4.62 14.31
N GLY A 270 3.03 5.89 14.14
CA GLY A 270 2.37 6.69 15.18
C GLY A 270 1.00 6.12 15.58
N LEU A 271 0.18 5.72 14.62
CA LEU A 271 -1.14 5.11 14.87
C LEU A 271 -1.01 3.80 15.65
N VAL A 272 -0.10 2.91 15.25
CA VAL A 272 0.11 1.62 15.92
C VAL A 272 0.60 1.82 17.35
N GLU A 273 1.55 2.72 17.59
CA GLU A 273 2.04 3.01 18.94
C GLU A 273 0.98 3.68 19.81
N THR A 274 0.22 4.65 19.29
CA THR A 274 -0.91 5.28 20.02
C THR A 274 -1.96 4.24 20.38
N ALA A 275 -2.39 3.41 19.42
CA ALA A 275 -3.39 2.38 19.64
C ALA A 275 -2.95 1.33 20.68
N ALA A 276 -1.68 0.93 20.66
CA ALA A 276 -1.13 0.02 21.67
C ALA A 276 -1.11 0.65 23.07
N ARG A 277 -0.77 1.94 23.20
CA ARG A 277 -0.82 2.66 24.48
C ARG A 277 -2.25 2.76 25.00
N GLU A 278 -3.19 3.08 24.13
CA GLU A 278 -4.63 3.11 24.46
C GLU A 278 -5.12 1.76 24.96
N TRP A 279 -4.74 0.67 24.28
CA TRP A 279 -5.05 -0.69 24.71
C TRP A 279 -4.51 -1.01 26.10
N ARG A 280 -3.22 -0.76 26.36
CA ARG A 280 -2.60 -0.99 27.68
C ARG A 280 -3.23 -0.13 28.78
N ALA A 281 -3.73 1.05 28.43
CA ALA A 281 -4.46 1.94 29.33
C ALA A 281 -5.93 1.55 29.53
N GLY A 282 -6.44 0.51 28.87
CA GLY A 282 -7.82 0.06 28.96
C GLY A 282 -8.82 0.97 28.23
N VAL A 283 -8.37 1.85 27.34
CA VAL A 283 -9.23 2.69 26.52
C VAL A 283 -9.92 1.81 25.48
N ALA A 284 -11.25 1.80 25.45
CA ALA A 284 -12.01 0.99 24.50
C ALA A 284 -11.76 1.43 23.04
N ALA A 285 -11.80 0.47 22.11
CA ALA A 285 -11.76 0.80 20.68
C ALA A 285 -13.02 1.59 20.29
N PRO A 286 -12.94 2.55 19.35
CA PRO A 286 -14.10 3.31 18.91
C PRO A 286 -15.24 2.39 18.44
N GLU A 287 -16.48 2.65 18.83
CA GLU A 287 -17.66 1.86 18.42
C GLU A 287 -18.22 2.34 17.08
N VAL A 288 -17.40 2.34 16.03
CA VAL A 288 -17.82 2.69 14.67
C VAL A 288 -18.18 1.44 13.89
N ARG A 289 -19.40 1.43 13.34
CA ARG A 289 -19.93 0.38 12.47
C ARG A 289 -19.15 0.30 11.15
N THR A 290 -18.92 -0.92 10.67
CA THR A 290 -18.19 -1.17 9.42
C THR A 290 -18.84 -0.51 8.21
N GLU A 291 -20.17 -0.37 8.18
CA GLU A 291 -20.87 0.33 7.09
C GLU A 291 -20.47 1.82 7.01
N VAL A 292 -20.22 2.46 8.15
CA VAL A 292 -19.74 3.85 8.20
C VAL A 292 -18.28 3.92 7.71
N LEU A 293 -17.44 2.96 8.12
CA LEU A 293 -16.06 2.87 7.64
C LEU A 293 -15.98 2.72 6.12
N ARG A 294 -16.86 1.89 5.53
CA ARG A 294 -16.96 1.72 4.07
C ARG A 294 -17.29 3.03 3.37
N VAL A 295 -18.26 3.78 3.88
CA VAL A 295 -18.62 5.10 3.32
C VAL A 295 -17.48 6.12 3.49
N ALA A 296 -16.79 6.10 4.63
CA ALA A 296 -15.62 6.94 4.86
C ALA A 296 -14.47 6.64 3.88
N GLY A 297 -14.14 5.35 3.70
CA GLY A 297 -13.14 4.88 2.74
C GLY A 297 -13.51 5.25 1.30
N TRP A 298 -14.78 5.07 0.91
CA TRP A 298 -15.27 5.49 -0.41
C TRP A 298 -15.09 7.00 -0.63
N ARG A 299 -15.48 7.83 0.35
CA ARG A 299 -15.36 9.29 0.27
C ARG A 299 -13.89 9.72 0.17
N ALA A 300 -13.01 9.10 0.94
CA ALA A 300 -11.58 9.34 0.89
C ALA A 300 -10.99 9.01 -0.49
N GLY A 301 -11.31 7.85 -1.05
CA GLY A 301 -10.88 7.48 -2.40
C GLY A 301 -11.47 8.39 -3.49
N ARG A 302 -12.70 8.88 -3.30
CA ARG A 302 -13.40 9.73 -4.28
C ARG A 302 -12.80 11.12 -4.42
N SER A 303 -12.46 11.76 -3.30
CA SER A 303 -12.09 13.18 -3.28
C SER A 303 -10.66 13.45 -2.82
N GLY A 304 -9.98 12.47 -2.21
CA GLY A 304 -8.65 12.66 -1.63
C GLY A 304 -8.60 13.88 -0.71
N LEU A 305 -7.59 14.73 -0.88
CA LEU A 305 -7.39 15.95 -0.08
C LEU A 305 -8.17 17.17 -0.60
N THR A 306 -8.89 17.08 -1.73
CA THR A 306 -9.56 18.25 -2.33
C THR A 306 -11.01 18.43 -1.87
N GLY A 307 -11.51 17.55 -1.01
CA GLY A 307 -12.87 17.62 -0.48
C GLY A 307 -12.94 17.32 1.01
N ASP A 308 -14.13 16.99 1.48
CA ASP A 308 -14.34 16.59 2.87
C ASP A 308 -14.03 15.11 3.08
N LEU A 309 -13.47 14.79 4.25
CA LEU A 309 -13.37 13.44 4.79
C LEU A 309 -14.44 13.24 5.87
N VAL A 310 -14.72 11.98 6.24
CA VAL A 310 -15.51 11.71 7.45
C VAL A 310 -14.56 11.82 8.63
N ASP A 311 -14.78 12.79 9.53
CA ASP A 311 -13.98 12.95 10.73
C ASP A 311 -14.29 11.82 11.74
N PRO A 312 -13.31 10.98 12.10
CA PRO A 312 -13.52 9.86 13.02
C PRO A 312 -14.04 10.26 14.41
N ARG A 313 -13.80 11.51 14.83
CA ARG A 313 -14.18 12.03 16.15
C ARG A 313 -15.63 12.45 16.23
N THR A 314 -16.21 12.88 15.11
CA THR A 314 -17.58 13.42 15.04
C THR A 314 -18.53 12.55 14.22
N GLY A 315 -18.00 11.69 13.35
CA GLY A 315 -18.75 10.92 12.37
C GLY A 315 -19.37 11.78 11.26
N GLN A 316 -18.96 13.05 11.12
CA GLN A 316 -19.50 13.99 10.15
C GLN A 316 -18.44 14.39 9.10
N PRO A 317 -18.87 14.86 7.92
CA PRO A 317 -17.98 15.48 6.95
C PRO A 317 -17.23 16.70 7.54
N ALA A 318 -15.93 16.78 7.30
CA ALA A 318 -15.11 17.94 7.59
C ALA A 318 -13.99 18.09 6.54
N PRO A 319 -13.44 19.31 6.33
CA PRO A 319 -12.38 19.53 5.36
C PRO A 319 -11.18 18.60 5.58
N ALA A 320 -10.63 18.01 4.51
CA ALA A 320 -9.55 17.04 4.62
C ALA A 320 -8.35 17.54 5.45
N ALA A 321 -7.97 18.81 5.31
CA ALA A 321 -6.89 19.41 6.09
C ALA A 321 -7.14 19.37 7.61
N GLU A 322 -8.39 19.59 8.04
CA GLU A 322 -8.77 19.54 9.47
C GLU A 322 -8.74 18.11 10.01
N VAL A 323 -9.21 17.14 9.23
CA VAL A 323 -9.20 15.72 9.61
C VAL A 323 -7.78 15.16 9.64
N VAL A 324 -6.91 15.58 8.70
CA VAL A 324 -5.48 15.23 8.72
C VAL A 324 -4.80 15.85 9.93
N ALA A 325 -5.07 17.11 10.26
CA ALA A 325 -4.52 17.74 11.47
C ALA A 325 -4.98 17.01 12.74
N ALA A 326 -6.22 16.51 12.77
CA ALA A 326 -6.73 15.68 13.86
C ALA A 326 -6.00 14.34 13.99
N LEU A 327 -5.68 13.69 12.87
CA LEU A 327 -4.86 12.48 12.87
C LEU A 327 -3.46 12.76 13.44
N VAL A 328 -2.78 13.82 12.97
CA VAL A 328 -1.45 14.21 13.47
C VAL A 328 -1.49 14.52 14.97
N GLU A 329 -2.52 15.22 15.45
CA GLU A 329 -2.74 15.46 16.87
C GLU A 329 -2.88 14.14 17.64
N HIS A 330 -3.72 13.22 17.16
CA HIS A 330 -3.98 11.94 17.79
C HIS A 330 -2.69 11.09 17.96
N VAL A 331 -1.78 11.14 16.99
CA VAL A 331 -0.50 10.40 17.05
C VAL A 331 0.68 11.22 17.58
N ARG A 332 0.48 12.49 17.93
CA ARG A 332 1.57 13.44 18.24
C ARG A 332 2.55 12.93 19.29
N THR A 333 2.04 12.36 20.38
CA THR A 333 2.91 11.88 21.47
C THR A 333 3.79 10.73 21.00
N ALA A 334 3.24 9.78 20.25
CA ALA A 334 4.00 8.68 19.67
C ALA A 334 5.05 9.18 18.66
N LEU A 335 4.72 10.17 17.83
CA LEU A 335 5.66 10.79 16.89
C LEU A 335 6.81 11.50 17.60
N ARG A 336 6.54 12.23 18.70
CA ARG A 336 7.58 12.91 19.47
C ARG A 336 8.55 11.92 20.13
N ASP A 337 8.01 10.89 20.78
CA ASP A 337 8.83 9.89 21.47
C ASP A 337 9.70 9.07 20.51
N SER A 338 9.27 8.94 19.27
CA SER A 338 9.95 8.19 18.23
C SER A 338 10.90 9.04 17.36
N GLY A 339 10.87 10.37 17.52
CA GLY A 339 11.68 11.31 16.75
C GLY A 339 11.11 11.68 15.37
N ASP A 340 9.89 11.25 15.05
CA ASP A 340 9.29 11.39 13.71
C ASP A 340 8.46 12.68 13.54
N ALA A 341 8.19 13.41 14.63
CA ALA A 341 7.21 14.50 14.64
C ALA A 341 7.48 15.59 13.59
N GLU A 342 8.72 16.12 13.54
CA GLU A 342 9.09 17.17 12.58
C GLU A 342 8.90 16.71 11.13
N ARG A 343 9.43 15.52 10.81
CA ARG A 343 9.35 14.96 9.45
C ARG A 343 7.91 14.68 9.01
N VAL A 344 7.06 14.22 9.92
CA VAL A 344 5.62 14.01 9.63
C VAL A 344 4.89 15.34 9.47
N GLU A 345 5.12 16.32 10.34
CA GLU A 345 4.49 17.65 10.25
C GLU A 345 4.89 18.36 8.93
N GLU A 346 6.16 18.30 8.55
CA GLU A 346 6.65 18.80 7.27
C GLU A 346 6.04 18.07 6.08
N GLY A 347 5.96 16.74 6.13
CA GLY A 347 5.34 15.91 5.09
C GLY A 347 3.87 16.25 4.90
N VAL A 348 3.10 16.39 5.99
CA VAL A 348 1.70 16.82 5.95
C VAL A 348 1.57 18.21 5.34
N ALA A 349 2.39 19.17 5.77
CA ALA A 349 2.36 20.52 5.20
C ALA A 349 2.71 20.53 3.70
N ALA A 350 3.66 19.68 3.28
CA ALA A 350 4.06 19.55 1.89
C ALA A 350 2.95 18.94 1.02
N VAL A 351 2.33 17.84 1.45
CA VAL A 351 1.27 17.17 0.67
C VAL A 351 -0.01 18.00 0.62
N LEU A 352 -0.37 18.72 1.70
CA LEU A 352 -1.52 19.64 1.67
C LEU A 352 -1.30 20.83 0.74
N ARG A 353 -0.06 21.33 0.63
CA ARG A 353 0.28 22.45 -0.26
C ARG A 353 0.36 22.04 -1.72
N ARG A 354 0.99 20.89 -2.00
CA ARG A 354 1.27 20.41 -3.36
C ARG A 354 0.14 19.56 -3.95
N GLY A 355 -0.62 18.88 -3.08
CA GLY A 355 -1.45 17.75 -3.45
C GLY A 355 -0.64 16.45 -3.56
N THR A 356 -1.37 15.37 -3.84
CA THR A 356 -0.87 14.00 -3.97
C THR A 356 -0.43 13.69 -5.40
N GLY A 357 -0.05 12.43 -5.67
CA GLY A 357 0.25 11.98 -7.02
C GLY A 357 -0.92 12.18 -7.99
N ALA A 358 -2.16 12.01 -7.53
CA ALA A 358 -3.34 12.28 -8.33
C ALA A 358 -3.44 13.75 -8.83
N THR A 359 -2.97 14.71 -8.02
CA THR A 359 -2.92 16.13 -8.43
C THR A 359 -1.93 16.35 -9.56
N LEU A 360 -0.72 15.78 -9.46
CA LEU A 360 0.28 15.88 -10.51
C LEU A 360 -0.21 15.25 -11.81
N GLN A 361 -0.80 14.06 -11.74
CA GLN A 361 -1.27 13.36 -12.93
C GLN A 361 -2.35 14.16 -13.69
N ARG A 362 -3.32 14.75 -12.98
CA ARG A 362 -4.34 15.61 -13.59
C ARG A 362 -3.76 16.90 -14.17
N ALA A 363 -2.81 17.53 -13.49
CA ALA A 363 -2.17 18.75 -13.97
C ALA A 363 -1.43 18.49 -15.30
N VAL A 364 -0.62 17.42 -15.35
CA VAL A 364 0.12 17.04 -16.56
C VAL A 364 -0.84 16.72 -17.71
N LEU A 365 -1.93 15.99 -17.46
CA LEU A 365 -2.91 15.71 -18.51
C LEU A 365 -3.59 17.01 -18.99
N GLY A 366 -3.96 17.91 -18.09
CA GLY A 366 -4.58 19.19 -18.44
C GLY A 366 -3.67 20.11 -19.26
N GLU A 367 -2.36 20.09 -18.99
CA GLU A 367 -1.37 20.89 -19.72
C GLU A 367 -1.00 20.31 -21.09
N THR A 368 -0.90 18.98 -21.18
CA THR A 368 -0.34 18.31 -22.37
C THR A 368 -1.39 17.69 -23.28
N GLY A 369 -2.55 17.29 -22.74
CA GLY A 369 -3.54 16.47 -23.42
C GLY A 369 -3.08 15.04 -23.75
N ASP A 370 -1.91 14.62 -23.26
CA ASP A 370 -1.28 13.33 -23.56
C ASP A 370 -1.21 12.45 -22.30
N PRO A 371 -2.03 11.37 -22.21
CA PRO A 371 -1.95 10.41 -21.11
C PRO A 371 -0.58 9.75 -20.95
N ALA A 372 0.19 9.58 -22.03
CA ALA A 372 1.54 9.03 -21.92
C ALA A 372 2.54 10.03 -21.29
N ALA A 373 2.30 11.33 -21.43
CA ALA A 373 3.07 12.37 -20.73
C ALA A 373 2.89 12.28 -19.21
N VAL A 374 1.69 11.87 -18.74
CA VAL A 374 1.44 11.59 -17.32
C VAL A 374 2.35 10.49 -16.81
N VAL A 375 2.48 9.39 -17.57
CA VAL A 375 3.37 8.28 -17.21
C VAL A 375 4.83 8.71 -17.20
N ARG A 376 5.30 9.44 -18.22
CA ARG A 376 6.67 9.96 -18.26
C ARG A 376 6.98 10.92 -17.10
N ALA A 377 6.02 11.77 -16.73
CA ALA A 377 6.15 12.64 -15.56
C ALA A 377 6.19 11.84 -14.25
N ALA A 378 5.44 10.74 -14.17
CA ALA A 378 5.48 9.85 -13.01
C ALA A 378 6.81 9.10 -12.90
N VAL A 379 7.38 8.61 -14.00
CA VAL A 379 8.75 8.06 -14.03
C VAL A 379 9.74 9.10 -13.49
N ALA A 380 9.68 10.34 -13.99
CA ALA A 380 10.57 11.40 -13.52
C ALA A 380 10.42 11.68 -12.00
N ALA A 381 9.19 11.69 -11.48
CA ALA A 381 8.93 11.89 -10.05
C ALA A 381 9.32 10.67 -9.18
N THR A 382 9.22 9.45 -9.73
CA THR A 382 9.59 8.20 -9.04
C THR A 382 11.08 8.18 -8.71
N HIS A 383 11.90 8.76 -9.60
CA HIS A 383 13.36 8.79 -9.52
C HIS A 383 13.93 10.16 -9.12
N GLY A 384 13.07 11.10 -8.72
CA GLY A 384 13.50 12.42 -8.28
C GLY A 384 14.19 12.38 -6.91
N ASP A 385 15.15 13.29 -6.72
CA ASP A 385 15.80 13.54 -5.42
C ASP A 385 14.86 14.23 -4.42
#